data_AF-A0A6S6YIZ8-F1
#
_entry.id   AF-A0A6S6YIZ8-F1
#
_cell.length_a   1.000
_cell.length_b   1.000
_cell.length_c   1.000
_cell.angle_alpha   90.00
_cell.angle_beta   90.00
_cell.angle_gamma   90.00
#
_symmetry.space_group_name_H-M   'P 1'
#
loop_
_entity.id
_entity.type
_entity.pdbx_description
1 polymer ?
#
loop_
_entity_poly.entity_id
_entity_poly.type
_entity_poly.pdbx_seq_one_letter_code
_entity_poly.pdbx_strand_id
1 'polypeptide(L)'
;MNKLRTMMLLLAGLVGVSSAWAAQSGKEVFGKVCGVCHNTGVAGAPRYGNAGDWSPRVAKGTAALYKSALAGTPKGMPPKGGNMTLTDGEVKATVDYMLASIKDAAKPDAAKAAPAAAVEQKPLAPVAAPAAPVATAGSPVAPAVSTAEVNAFNRLLKPASKRNLPPPEDGIHDPANDGTHALQPPLAAFGTLPKSFAGNRVNWVEALSSNKINPRYDRLDPNAVPVVMDLNIVREVKGSMPDVVYPHKQHTEWLDCSNCHPAIFVPQKGANSISMAAILLGQKCGVCHGKVAFPVSECRICHSKKKPMPVAAQAAPN
;
A
#
# COMPACT_ATOMS: atom_id res chain seq x y z
N MET A 1 -17.64 74.08 -6.39
CA MET A 1 -17.54 74.65 -5.03
C MET A 1 -17.80 73.54 -4.02
N ASN A 2 -16.82 73.28 -3.15
CA ASN A 2 -16.84 72.65 -1.82
C ASN A 2 -17.83 71.50 -1.58
N LYS A 3 -17.41 70.31 -1.13
CA LYS A 3 -16.74 70.14 0.16
C LYS A 3 -15.73 69.00 0.15
N LEU A 4 -14.48 69.40 0.31
CA LEU A 4 -13.30 68.62 0.64
C LEU A 4 -13.27 68.39 2.17
N ARG A 5 -12.62 67.28 2.59
CA ARG A 5 -12.09 67.00 3.94
C ARG A 5 -13.11 66.67 5.03
N THR A 6 -13.11 65.42 5.50
CA THR A 6 -12.75 65.02 6.89
C THR A 6 -13.02 63.51 7.07
N MET A 7 -11.98 62.69 6.99
CA MET A 7 -11.72 61.51 7.85
C MET A 7 -10.54 60.72 7.27
N MET A 8 -9.36 61.27 7.51
CA MET A 8 -8.14 60.50 7.67
C MET A 8 -8.15 59.94 9.09
N LEU A 9 -7.66 58.70 9.26
CA LEU A 9 -7.54 57.89 10.49
C LEU A 9 -8.69 56.93 10.81
N LEU A 10 -8.56 55.66 10.38
CA LEU A 10 -8.39 54.51 11.29
C LEU A 10 -8.16 53.21 10.50
N LEU A 11 -7.29 52.36 11.05
CA LEU A 11 -6.88 51.01 10.63
C LEU A 11 -5.76 50.90 9.59
N ALA A 12 -4.56 51.33 10.02
CA ALA A 12 -3.41 50.45 9.87
C ALA A 12 -3.62 49.23 10.78
N GLY A 13 -3.92 48.06 10.21
CA GLY A 13 -4.21 46.87 10.99
C GLY A 13 -4.34 45.61 10.14
N LEU A 14 -3.31 44.77 10.22
CA LEU A 14 -3.25 43.36 9.84
C LEU A 14 -3.43 43.00 8.35
N VAL A 15 -2.31 42.92 7.63
CA VAL A 15 -2.09 41.76 6.75
C VAL A 15 -1.09 40.84 7.43
N GLY A 16 -1.51 40.29 8.57
CA GLY A 16 -0.93 39.07 9.08
C GLY A 16 -1.46 37.94 8.20
N VAL A 17 -0.73 37.61 7.12
CA VAL A 17 -0.95 36.35 6.39
C VAL A 17 -0.85 35.25 7.44
N SER A 18 -2.02 34.74 7.82
CA SER A 18 -2.20 33.98 9.05
C SER A 18 -1.44 32.67 8.99
N SER A 19 -0.78 32.27 10.08
CA SER A 19 -0.05 31.00 10.19
C SER A 19 -0.92 29.78 9.85
N ALA A 20 -2.24 29.89 9.98
CA ALA A 20 -3.20 28.87 9.55
C ALA A 20 -3.26 28.70 8.01
N TRP A 21 -3.10 29.77 7.24
CA TRP A 21 -3.10 29.72 5.77
C TRP A 21 -1.79 29.13 5.23
N ALA A 22 -0.67 29.46 5.87
CA ALA A 22 0.63 28.82 5.59
C ALA A 22 0.65 27.33 5.98
N ALA A 23 0.06 26.96 7.12
CA ALA A 23 -0.05 25.54 7.51
C ALA A 23 -0.95 24.73 6.56
N GLN A 24 -2.06 25.33 6.10
CA GLN A 24 -2.95 24.72 5.11
C GLN A 24 -2.25 24.53 3.76
N SER A 25 -1.51 25.54 3.28
CA SER A 25 -0.74 25.42 2.04
C SER A 25 0.39 24.41 2.15
N GLY A 26 1.07 24.33 3.30
CA GLY A 26 2.09 23.32 3.57
C GLY A 26 1.57 21.89 3.53
N LYS A 27 0.38 21.63 4.11
CA LYS A 27 -0.28 20.31 4.05
C LYS A 27 -0.70 19.94 2.64
N GLU A 28 -1.20 20.89 1.86
CA GLU A 28 -1.64 20.67 0.49
C GLU A 28 -0.45 20.37 -0.44
N VAL A 29 0.60 21.17 -0.37
CA VAL A 29 1.85 20.96 -1.12
C VAL A 29 2.50 19.63 -0.71
N PHE A 30 2.46 19.29 0.58
CA PHE A 30 2.89 17.98 1.04
C PHE A 30 2.12 16.85 0.34
N GLY A 31 0.79 16.90 0.31
CA GLY A 31 -0.04 15.87 -0.33
C GLY A 31 0.23 15.72 -1.83
N LYS A 32 0.47 16.84 -2.53
CA LYS A 32 0.65 16.87 -3.99
C LYS A 32 2.06 16.54 -4.45
N VAL A 33 3.09 16.93 -3.69
CA VAL A 33 4.49 16.90 -4.14
C VAL A 33 5.37 16.09 -3.20
N CYS A 34 5.37 16.41 -1.91
CA CYS A 34 6.40 15.91 -0.99
C CYS A 34 6.08 14.51 -0.42
N GLY A 35 4.81 14.17 -0.29
CA GLY A 35 4.33 12.93 0.30
C GLY A 35 4.72 11.69 -0.48
N VAL A 36 4.98 11.82 -1.79
CA VAL A 36 5.42 10.72 -2.68
C VAL A 36 6.64 10.00 -2.10
N CYS A 37 7.61 10.76 -1.57
CA CYS A 37 8.81 10.19 -0.95
C CYS A 37 8.71 10.15 0.57
N HIS A 38 8.14 11.19 1.18
CA HIS A 38 8.17 11.35 2.63
C HIS A 38 7.09 10.56 3.39
N ASN A 39 6.08 9.97 2.74
CA ASN A 39 5.13 9.11 3.47
C ASN A 39 5.75 7.78 3.89
N THR A 40 6.54 7.17 3.00
CA THR A 40 7.07 5.81 3.19
C THR A 40 8.58 5.76 3.34
N GLY A 41 9.27 6.88 3.07
CA GLY A 41 10.73 6.98 3.19
C GLY A 41 11.48 6.50 1.96
N VAL A 42 10.91 6.75 0.77
CA VAL A 42 11.52 6.39 -0.52
C VAL A 42 12.96 6.91 -0.58
N ALA A 43 13.89 6.05 -1.02
CA ALA A 43 15.32 6.36 -1.13
C ALA A 43 15.97 6.87 0.19
N GLY A 44 15.41 6.52 1.35
CA GLY A 44 15.89 6.99 2.65
C GLY A 44 15.42 8.42 3.01
N ALA A 45 14.36 8.90 2.36
CA ALA A 45 13.68 10.12 2.79
C ALA A 45 13.16 9.98 4.22
N PRO A 46 13.24 11.02 5.06
CA PRO A 46 12.69 10.96 6.41
C PRO A 46 11.18 10.88 6.37
N ARG A 47 10.60 9.88 7.04
CA ARG A 47 9.16 9.63 7.01
C ARG A 47 8.39 10.66 7.82
N TYR A 48 7.29 11.14 7.26
CA TYR A 48 6.34 12.02 7.94
C TYR A 48 5.84 11.38 9.25
N GLY A 49 5.83 12.14 10.33
CA GLY A 49 5.46 11.66 11.68
C GLY A 49 6.49 10.74 12.36
N ASN A 50 7.59 10.35 11.71
CA ASN A 50 8.56 9.45 12.32
C ASN A 50 9.66 10.21 13.09
N ALA A 51 9.51 10.34 14.41
CA ALA A 51 10.49 11.05 15.24
C ALA A 51 11.93 10.52 15.11
N GLY A 52 12.12 9.21 14.87
CA GLY A 52 13.44 8.59 14.69
C GLY A 52 14.17 9.09 13.45
N ASP A 53 13.48 9.15 12.31
CA ASP A 53 14.05 9.62 11.03
C ASP A 53 14.38 11.12 11.07
N TRP A 54 13.65 11.90 11.88
CA TRP A 54 13.77 13.36 11.98
C TRP A 54 14.70 13.86 13.08
N SER A 55 14.89 13.12 14.17
CA SER A 55 15.75 13.53 15.29
C SER A 55 17.14 14.04 14.88
N PRO A 56 17.94 13.32 14.06
CA PRO A 56 19.27 13.80 13.64
C PRO A 56 19.22 14.99 12.67
N ARG A 57 18.04 15.29 12.12
CA ARG A 57 17.84 16.36 11.13
C ARG A 57 17.40 17.65 11.80
N VAL A 58 16.48 17.55 12.77
CA VAL A 58 16.04 18.67 13.62
C VAL A 58 17.22 19.23 14.41
N ALA A 59 18.16 18.38 14.85
CA ALA A 59 19.39 18.81 15.51
C ALA A 59 20.26 19.79 14.68
N LYS A 60 20.09 19.81 13.34
CA LYS A 60 20.80 20.73 12.44
C LYS A 60 20.11 22.10 12.30
N GLY A 61 18.93 22.26 12.90
CA GLY A 61 18.14 23.48 12.85
C GLY A 61 17.23 23.58 11.62
N THR A 62 16.11 24.30 11.78
CA THR A 62 15.09 24.49 10.73
C THR A 62 15.63 25.19 9.49
N ALA A 63 16.54 26.16 9.65
CA ALA A 63 17.16 26.86 8.55
C ALA A 63 17.95 25.92 7.61
N ALA A 64 18.64 24.92 8.16
CA ALA A 64 19.35 23.92 7.35
C ALA A 64 18.37 23.01 6.58
N LEU A 65 17.22 22.71 7.17
CA LEU A 65 16.16 21.93 6.51
C LEU A 65 15.52 22.71 5.35
N TYR A 66 15.25 24.01 5.53
CA TYR A 66 14.79 24.86 4.44
C TYR A 66 15.81 24.92 3.30
N LYS A 67 17.10 25.11 3.62
CA LYS A 67 18.16 25.11 2.60
C LYS A 67 18.21 23.78 1.83
N SER A 68 18.11 22.67 2.55
CA SER A 68 18.09 21.33 1.94
C SER A 68 16.85 21.10 1.06
N ALA A 69 15.68 21.61 1.48
CA ALA A 69 14.45 21.46 0.73
C ALA A 69 14.42 22.33 -0.54
N LEU A 70 14.98 23.54 -0.47
CA LEU A 70 15.07 24.46 -1.61
C LEU A 70 16.13 24.01 -2.62
N ALA A 71 17.32 23.65 -2.16
CA ALA A 71 18.44 23.28 -3.03
C ALA A 71 18.48 21.80 -3.40
N GLY A 72 17.71 20.96 -2.72
CA GLY A 72 17.81 19.51 -2.82
C GLY A 72 19.00 18.95 -2.04
N THR A 73 19.14 17.62 -2.05
CA THR A 73 20.24 16.91 -1.41
C THR A 73 20.82 15.86 -2.35
N PRO A 74 22.13 15.58 -2.27
CA PRO A 74 22.77 14.54 -3.07
C PRO A 74 22.26 13.13 -2.75
N LYS A 75 21.48 12.97 -1.66
CA LYS A 75 20.85 11.70 -1.24
C LYS A 75 19.49 11.47 -1.89
N GLY A 76 19.21 12.12 -3.03
CA GLY A 76 18.01 11.86 -3.83
C GLY A 76 16.81 12.76 -3.55
N MET A 77 16.96 13.84 -2.77
CA MET A 77 15.91 14.86 -2.65
C MET A 77 16.12 15.94 -3.73
N PRO A 78 15.25 16.09 -4.72
CA PRO A 78 15.40 17.13 -5.74
C PRO A 78 15.15 18.55 -5.18
N PRO A 79 15.70 19.61 -5.80
CA PRO A 79 15.39 21.01 -5.46
C PRO A 79 13.87 21.26 -5.47
N LYS A 80 13.36 21.95 -4.44
CA LYS A 80 11.92 22.22 -4.24
C LYS A 80 11.04 20.97 -4.31
N GLY A 81 11.55 19.80 -3.91
CA GLY A 81 10.81 18.55 -4.02
C GLY A 81 10.51 18.11 -5.46
N GLY A 82 11.24 18.64 -6.45
CA GLY A 82 11.07 18.31 -7.86
C GLY A 82 10.05 19.18 -8.57
N ASN A 83 9.40 20.11 -7.86
CA ASN A 83 8.48 21.06 -8.46
C ASN A 83 9.03 22.49 -8.37
N MET A 84 9.60 22.97 -9.47
CA MET A 84 10.18 24.31 -9.58
C MET A 84 9.12 25.42 -9.62
N THR A 85 7.84 25.11 -9.78
CA THR A 85 6.76 26.10 -9.73
C THR A 85 6.42 26.54 -8.31
N LEU A 86 6.85 25.78 -7.29
CA LEU A 86 6.63 26.14 -5.89
C LEU A 86 7.44 27.37 -5.51
N THR A 87 6.79 28.28 -4.80
CA THR A 87 7.47 29.41 -4.15
C THR A 87 8.31 28.91 -2.97
N ASP A 88 9.34 29.67 -2.61
CA ASP A 88 10.18 29.34 -1.45
C ASP A 88 9.37 29.34 -0.15
N GLY A 89 8.31 30.17 -0.09
CA GLY A 89 7.37 30.22 1.03
C GLY A 89 6.58 28.92 1.18
N GLU A 90 6.05 28.37 0.08
CA GLU A 90 5.33 27.09 0.08
C GLU A 90 6.22 25.91 0.48
N VAL A 91 7.47 25.90 0.02
CA VAL A 91 8.44 24.87 0.41
C VAL A 91 8.74 24.95 1.91
N LYS A 92 8.98 26.15 2.46
CA LYS A 92 9.22 26.34 3.90
C LYS A 92 8.02 25.96 4.74
N ALA A 93 6.82 26.39 4.34
CA ALA A 93 5.57 26.04 5.00
C ALA A 93 5.33 24.52 5.02
N THR A 94 5.72 23.82 3.94
CA THR A 94 5.66 22.35 3.89
C THR A 94 6.67 21.70 4.83
N VAL A 95 7.89 22.23 4.93
CA VAL A 95 8.88 21.76 5.92
C VAL A 95 8.34 21.95 7.34
N ASP A 96 7.69 23.08 7.63
CA ASP A 96 7.09 23.34 8.94
C ASP A 96 5.95 22.37 9.26
N TYR A 97 5.10 22.07 8.29
CA TYR A 97 4.05 21.06 8.42
C TYR A 97 4.64 19.68 8.76
N MET A 98 5.73 19.28 8.11
CA MET A 98 6.42 18.02 8.39
C MET A 98 7.07 18.01 9.78
N LEU A 99 7.62 19.13 10.23
CA LEU A 99 8.17 19.27 11.58
C LEU A 99 7.11 19.32 12.67
N ALA A 100 5.90 19.82 12.38
CA ALA A 100 4.78 19.77 13.31
C ALA A 100 4.37 18.31 13.60
N SER A 101 4.38 17.45 12.56
CA SER A 101 3.99 16.03 12.69
C SER A 101 4.80 15.22 13.70
N ILE A 102 6.04 15.63 13.98
CA ILE A 102 6.93 14.97 14.95
C ILE A 102 6.91 15.65 16.33
N LYS A 103 6.34 16.85 16.44
CA LYS A 103 6.09 17.51 17.73
C LYS A 103 4.86 16.92 18.41
N ASP A 104 3.83 16.57 17.63
CA ASP A 104 2.63 15.91 18.14
C ASP A 104 2.89 14.42 18.46
N ALA A 105 3.87 13.80 17.79
CA ALA A 105 4.35 12.44 18.08
C ALA A 105 5.27 12.34 19.31
N ALA A 106 5.55 13.45 20.01
CA ALA A 106 6.41 13.48 21.20
C ALA A 106 5.69 13.12 22.52
N LYS A 107 4.40 12.71 22.48
CA LYS A 107 3.76 12.00 23.59
C LYS A 107 4.06 10.49 23.47
N PRO A 108 4.62 9.84 24.50
CA PRO A 108 5.25 8.54 24.34
C PRO A 108 4.24 7.40 24.51
N ASP A 109 4.21 6.50 23.53
CA ASP A 109 4.02 5.08 23.79
C ASP A 109 5.33 4.38 23.40
N ALA A 110 6.09 4.03 24.42
CA ALA A 110 7.38 3.37 24.30
C ALA A 110 7.18 1.87 24.03
N ALA A 111 7.40 1.44 22.79
CA ALA A 111 7.66 0.04 22.46
C ALA A 111 8.88 -0.08 21.51
N LYS A 112 10.05 -0.01 22.16
CA LYS A 112 11.30 -0.73 21.87
C LYS A 112 11.90 -0.61 20.46
N ALA A 113 12.78 0.38 20.31
CA ALA A 113 13.86 0.37 19.33
C ALA A 113 14.99 -0.60 19.75
N ALA A 114 15.53 -1.33 18.79
CA ALA A 114 16.91 -1.82 18.79
C ALA A 114 17.52 -1.57 17.39
N PRO A 115 18.79 -1.13 17.28
CA PRO A 115 19.29 -0.41 16.11
C PRO A 115 19.79 -1.32 14.98
N ALA A 116 19.62 -0.85 13.74
CA ALA A 116 20.22 -1.43 12.55
C ALA A 116 21.71 -1.04 12.45
N ALA A 117 22.60 -2.01 12.68
CA ALA A 117 23.98 -1.94 12.21
C ALA A 117 24.07 -2.55 10.81
N ALA A 118 24.80 -1.88 9.93
CA ALA A 118 25.05 -2.29 8.54
C ALA A 118 25.71 -3.68 8.47
N VAL A 119 25.25 -4.54 7.56
CA VAL A 119 25.94 -5.79 7.24
C VAL A 119 26.11 -5.91 5.73
N GLU A 120 27.37 -5.78 5.34
CA GLU A 120 27.93 -6.15 4.04
C GLU A 120 27.88 -7.68 3.90
N GLN A 121 27.36 -8.17 2.76
CA GLN A 121 27.08 -9.59 2.55
C GLN A 121 28.35 -10.39 2.23
N LYS A 122 28.63 -11.43 3.03
CA LYS A 122 29.52 -12.53 2.64
C LYS A 122 28.84 -13.88 2.93
N PRO A 123 28.85 -14.87 2.01
CA PRO A 123 28.08 -16.10 2.17
C PRO A 123 28.84 -17.13 3.02
N LEU A 124 28.13 -17.85 3.90
CA LEU A 124 28.64 -19.04 4.58
C LEU A 124 27.65 -20.20 4.49
N ALA A 125 28.21 -21.37 4.22
CA ALA A 125 27.58 -22.68 4.07
C ALA A 125 27.10 -23.25 5.43
N PRO A 126 26.32 -24.35 5.44
CA PRO A 126 25.46 -24.71 6.57
C PRO A 126 26.22 -25.50 7.63
N VAL A 127 25.90 -25.26 8.91
CA VAL A 127 26.40 -26.12 10.00
C VAL A 127 25.26 -26.50 10.94
N ALA A 128 25.30 -27.78 11.28
CA ALA A 128 24.33 -28.59 12.00
C ALA A 128 24.04 -28.15 13.44
N ALA A 129 22.86 -28.55 13.91
CA ALA A 129 22.41 -28.47 15.29
C ALA A 129 23.24 -29.38 16.23
N PRO A 130 23.32 -29.01 17.52
CA PRO A 130 23.42 -30.00 18.58
C PRO A 130 22.26 -29.90 19.59
N ALA A 131 22.04 -31.05 20.21
CA ALA A 131 20.93 -31.44 21.07
C ALA A 131 20.88 -30.73 22.43
N ALA A 132 19.68 -30.75 23.01
CA ALA A 132 19.36 -30.33 24.38
C ALA A 132 19.89 -31.30 25.46
N PRO A 133 19.84 -30.87 26.73
CA PRO A 133 19.36 -31.72 27.80
C PRO A 133 18.12 -31.15 28.50
N VAL A 134 17.27 -32.06 28.97
CA VAL A 134 15.96 -31.86 29.60
C VAL A 134 16.11 -31.98 31.13
N ALA A 135 15.46 -31.10 31.90
CA ALA A 135 14.82 -31.44 33.20
C ALA A 135 13.90 -30.33 33.73
N THR A 136 12.58 -30.56 33.65
CA THR A 136 11.53 -30.53 34.71
C THR A 136 11.40 -29.31 35.65
N ALA A 137 10.24 -28.82 36.08
CA ALA A 137 8.82 -29.00 35.77
C ALA A 137 8.06 -27.86 36.51
N GLY A 138 7.00 -27.30 35.92
CA GLY A 138 6.15 -26.29 36.58
C GLY A 138 5.00 -25.80 35.69
N SER A 139 3.85 -26.49 35.79
CA SER A 139 2.45 -26.17 35.41
C SER A 139 2.11 -25.48 34.07
N PRO A 140 1.02 -25.90 33.39
CA PRO A 140 0.82 -25.63 31.97
C PRO A 140 0.14 -24.28 31.74
N VAL A 141 0.92 -23.23 31.54
CA VAL A 141 0.49 -22.20 30.58
C VAL A 141 0.87 -22.74 29.22
N ALA A 142 -0.02 -23.51 28.60
CA ALA A 142 0.16 -23.83 27.20
C ALA A 142 0.10 -22.50 26.43
N PRO A 143 1.17 -22.04 25.76
CA PRO A 143 0.91 -21.29 24.56
C PRO A 143 0.28 -22.32 23.64
N ALA A 144 -1.02 -22.22 23.42
CA ALA A 144 -1.58 -22.75 22.20
C ALA A 144 -0.86 -21.98 21.09
N VAL A 145 0.28 -22.52 20.67
CA VAL A 145 0.78 -22.31 19.32
C VAL A 145 -0.35 -22.89 18.50
N SER A 146 -1.30 -22.03 18.11
CA SER A 146 -2.24 -22.38 17.07
C SER A 146 -1.39 -22.89 15.92
N THR A 147 -1.86 -23.92 15.24
CA THR A 147 -1.29 -24.41 13.99
C THR A 147 -1.37 -23.29 12.97
N ALA A 148 -0.54 -22.25 13.13
CA ALA A 148 -0.48 -21.07 12.32
C ALA A 148 -0.34 -21.58 10.90
N GLU A 149 -1.46 -21.45 10.21
CA GLU A 149 -1.89 -22.23 9.08
C GLU A 149 -0.74 -22.26 8.08
N VAL A 150 -0.15 -23.44 7.87
CA VAL A 150 0.85 -23.62 6.81
C VAL A 150 0.12 -23.20 5.53
N ASN A 151 0.44 -22.00 5.03
CA ASN A 151 -0.28 -21.26 3.99
C ASN A 151 -1.45 -20.31 4.41
N ALA A 152 -1.32 -19.53 5.49
CA ALA A 152 -2.23 -18.37 5.75
C ALA A 152 -2.37 -17.43 4.54
N PHE A 153 -1.35 -17.38 3.67
CA PHE A 153 -1.37 -16.68 2.39
C PHE A 153 -2.37 -17.26 1.38
N ASN A 154 -2.53 -18.57 1.30
CA ASN A 154 -3.44 -19.26 0.36
C ASN A 154 -4.66 -19.82 1.09
N ARG A 155 -5.32 -19.01 1.92
CA ARG A 155 -6.53 -19.44 2.65
C ARG A 155 -7.68 -19.89 1.74
N LEU A 156 -7.65 -19.53 0.46
CA LEU A 156 -8.63 -19.96 -0.54
C LEU A 156 -8.32 -21.34 -1.15
N LEU A 157 -7.16 -21.93 -0.82
CA LEU A 157 -6.79 -23.28 -1.20
C LEU A 157 -7.22 -24.29 -0.12
N LYS A 158 -8.53 -24.34 0.17
CA LYS A 158 -9.12 -25.28 1.15
C LYS A 158 -9.79 -26.48 0.45
N PRO A 159 -9.81 -27.66 1.08
CA PRO A 159 -10.62 -28.81 0.63
C PRO A 159 -12.07 -28.39 0.42
N ALA A 160 -12.79 -29.02 -0.51
CA ALA A 160 -14.15 -28.62 -0.89
C ALA A 160 -15.11 -28.49 0.30
N SER A 161 -15.01 -29.39 1.29
CA SER A 161 -15.82 -29.39 2.51
C SER A 161 -15.50 -28.25 3.49
N LYS A 162 -14.35 -27.57 3.35
CA LYS A 162 -13.89 -26.49 4.24
C LYS A 162 -13.89 -25.12 3.56
N ARG A 163 -14.52 -24.98 2.41
CA ARG A 163 -14.65 -23.69 1.72
C ARG A 163 -15.88 -22.96 2.23
N ASN A 164 -15.80 -21.63 2.28
CA ASN A 164 -16.95 -20.76 2.58
C ASN A 164 -17.62 -21.09 3.93
N LEU A 165 -16.82 -21.49 4.91
CA LEU A 165 -17.27 -21.76 6.28
C LEU A 165 -18.02 -20.54 6.85
N PRO A 166 -18.99 -20.76 7.75
CA PRO A 166 -19.68 -19.66 8.40
C PRO A 166 -18.67 -18.82 9.23
N PRO A 167 -18.95 -17.53 9.48
CA PRO A 167 -18.01 -16.62 10.13
C PRO A 167 -17.43 -17.12 11.46
N PRO A 168 -18.18 -17.79 12.37
CA PRO A 168 -17.59 -18.35 13.59
C PRO A 168 -16.54 -19.46 13.35
N GLU A 169 -16.51 -20.08 12.17
CA GLU A 169 -15.66 -21.23 11.85
C GLU A 169 -14.60 -20.92 10.77
N ASP A 170 -14.58 -19.69 10.24
CA ASP A 170 -13.75 -19.35 9.09
C ASP A 170 -12.28 -19.07 9.44
N GLY A 171 -11.97 -18.93 10.74
CA GLY A 171 -10.64 -18.63 11.27
C GLY A 171 -10.23 -17.15 11.12
N ILE A 172 -11.17 -16.28 10.76
CA ILE A 172 -10.98 -14.84 10.54
C ILE A 172 -11.75 -14.04 11.59
N HIS A 173 -13.00 -14.43 11.89
CA HIS A 173 -13.83 -13.73 12.86
C HIS A 173 -13.69 -14.33 14.27
N ASP A 174 -13.91 -13.50 15.28
CA ASP A 174 -13.94 -13.94 16.68
C ASP A 174 -15.21 -14.77 16.94
N PRO A 175 -15.10 -16.07 17.24
CA PRO A 175 -16.26 -16.91 17.49
C PRO A 175 -16.99 -16.58 18.80
N ALA A 176 -16.33 -15.91 19.74
CA ALA A 176 -16.92 -15.53 21.02
C ALA A 176 -17.76 -14.25 20.94
N ASN A 177 -17.70 -13.52 19.82
CA ASN A 177 -18.49 -12.32 19.60
C ASN A 177 -19.88 -12.69 19.06
N ASP A 178 -20.93 -12.29 19.79
CA ASP A 178 -22.33 -12.50 19.40
C ASP A 178 -22.65 -11.95 17.99
N GLY A 179 -22.02 -10.83 17.62
CA GLY A 179 -22.17 -10.21 16.30
C GLY A 179 -21.68 -11.10 15.16
N THR A 180 -20.73 -12.01 15.41
CA THR A 180 -20.22 -12.96 14.41
C THR A 180 -21.30 -13.95 13.98
N HIS A 181 -22.16 -14.37 14.91
CA HIS A 181 -23.26 -15.31 14.64
C HIS A 181 -24.44 -14.66 13.91
N ALA A 182 -24.55 -13.33 13.95
CA ALA A 182 -25.57 -12.57 13.22
C ALA A 182 -25.24 -12.40 11.72
N LEU A 183 -24.01 -12.68 11.31
CA LEU A 183 -23.57 -12.53 9.92
C LEU A 183 -24.11 -13.66 9.03
N GLN A 184 -24.55 -13.31 7.82
CA GLN A 184 -25.02 -14.29 6.86
C GLN A 184 -23.89 -15.26 6.44
N PRO A 185 -24.13 -16.59 6.47
CA PRO A 185 -23.14 -17.56 6.02
C PRO A 185 -22.78 -17.38 4.54
N PRO A 186 -21.48 -17.44 4.16
CA PRO A 186 -21.04 -17.24 2.78
C PRO A 186 -21.67 -18.22 1.78
N LEU A 187 -21.88 -19.48 2.15
CA LEU A 187 -22.54 -20.46 1.27
C LEU A 187 -23.96 -20.05 0.86
N ALA A 188 -24.71 -19.43 1.78
CA ALA A 188 -26.04 -18.92 1.48
C ALA A 188 -25.96 -17.66 0.59
N ALA A 189 -25.06 -16.73 0.93
CA ALA A 189 -24.86 -15.50 0.16
C ALA A 189 -24.40 -15.75 -1.29
N PHE A 190 -23.56 -16.76 -1.51
CA PHE A 190 -22.99 -17.06 -2.83
C PHE A 190 -23.87 -17.97 -3.70
N GLY A 191 -25.00 -18.45 -3.18
CA GLY A 191 -25.86 -19.43 -3.85
C GLY A 191 -26.24 -19.01 -5.27
N THR A 192 -26.67 -17.77 -5.45
CA THR A 192 -27.19 -17.19 -6.70
C THR A 192 -26.11 -16.57 -7.60
N LEU A 193 -24.86 -16.51 -7.14
CA LEU A 193 -23.77 -15.88 -7.89
C LEU A 193 -23.17 -16.84 -8.94
N PRO A 194 -22.66 -16.30 -10.06
CA PRO A 194 -21.95 -17.07 -11.07
C PRO A 194 -20.81 -17.88 -10.48
N LYS A 195 -20.62 -19.11 -10.97
CA LYS A 195 -19.65 -20.06 -10.40
C LYS A 195 -18.30 -19.97 -11.11
N SER A 196 -17.24 -20.19 -10.34
CA SER A 196 -15.86 -20.31 -10.84
C SER A 196 -15.26 -21.65 -10.45
N PHE A 197 -14.21 -22.07 -11.18
CA PHE A 197 -13.43 -23.24 -10.79
C PHE A 197 -12.41 -22.95 -9.68
N ALA A 198 -12.08 -21.68 -9.47
CA ALA A 198 -11.03 -21.23 -8.58
C ALA A 198 -11.56 -20.76 -7.21
N GLY A 199 -10.70 -20.81 -6.19
CA GLY A 199 -10.90 -20.19 -4.87
C GLY A 199 -12.22 -20.56 -4.20
N ASN A 200 -13.01 -19.52 -3.87
CA ASN A 200 -14.31 -19.64 -3.20
C ASN A 200 -15.46 -20.10 -4.12
N ARG A 201 -15.17 -20.48 -5.38
CA ARG A 201 -16.13 -20.92 -6.41
C ARG A 201 -17.10 -19.83 -6.88
N VAL A 202 -16.78 -18.56 -6.65
CA VAL A 202 -17.55 -17.41 -7.18
C VAL A 202 -16.76 -16.73 -8.28
N ASN A 203 -17.41 -16.47 -9.42
CA ASN A 203 -16.86 -15.60 -10.45
C ASN A 203 -17.26 -14.15 -10.16
N TRP A 204 -16.43 -13.45 -9.41
CA TRP A 204 -16.69 -12.08 -8.97
C TRP A 204 -16.77 -11.07 -10.12
N VAL A 205 -15.96 -11.25 -11.17
CA VAL A 205 -15.97 -10.37 -12.34
C VAL A 205 -17.29 -10.48 -13.08
N GLU A 206 -17.78 -11.71 -13.30
CA GLU A 206 -19.08 -11.94 -13.94
C GLU A 206 -20.24 -11.52 -13.05
N ALA A 207 -20.14 -11.73 -11.73
CA ALA A 207 -21.15 -11.25 -10.79
C ALA A 207 -21.33 -9.72 -10.88
N LEU A 208 -20.23 -8.99 -11.01
CA LEU A 208 -20.25 -7.54 -11.13
C LEU A 208 -20.75 -7.10 -12.51
N SER A 209 -20.22 -7.66 -13.60
CA SER A 209 -20.61 -7.27 -14.96
C SER A 209 -22.05 -7.63 -15.31
N SER A 210 -22.63 -8.64 -14.67
CA SER A 210 -24.05 -9.04 -14.81
C SER A 210 -24.98 -8.36 -13.80
N ASN A 211 -24.50 -7.38 -13.03
CA ASN A 211 -25.25 -6.66 -12.00
C ASN A 211 -25.88 -7.58 -10.93
N LYS A 212 -25.29 -8.74 -10.64
CA LYS A 212 -25.71 -9.62 -9.53
C LYS A 212 -25.26 -9.09 -8.17
N ILE A 213 -24.25 -8.23 -8.17
CA ILE A 213 -23.80 -7.47 -7.00
C ILE A 213 -23.75 -5.99 -7.37
N ASN A 214 -24.07 -5.13 -6.40
CA ASN A 214 -23.99 -3.68 -6.55
C ASN A 214 -23.14 -3.11 -5.41
N PRO A 215 -21.80 -3.08 -5.57
CA PRO A 215 -20.92 -2.58 -4.52
C PRO A 215 -21.12 -1.08 -4.32
N ARG A 216 -21.00 -0.65 -3.07
CA ARG A 216 -20.95 0.78 -2.74
C ARG A 216 -19.53 1.30 -2.98
N TYR A 217 -19.42 2.46 -3.62
CA TYR A 217 -18.14 3.06 -4.01
C TYR A 217 -17.63 4.09 -3.00
N ASP A 218 -18.53 4.79 -2.35
CA ASP A 218 -18.22 5.70 -1.24
C ASP A 218 -19.05 5.34 -0.01
N ARG A 219 -18.52 5.67 1.17
CA ARG A 219 -19.19 5.40 2.45
C ARG A 219 -20.30 6.40 2.74
N LEU A 220 -20.13 7.65 2.31
CA LEU A 220 -20.96 8.81 2.62
C LEU A 220 -21.84 9.21 1.44
N ASP A 221 -21.32 9.13 0.21
CA ASP A 221 -22.07 9.44 -1.01
C ASP A 221 -22.65 8.18 -1.66
N PRO A 222 -23.97 7.96 -1.60
CA PRO A 222 -24.61 6.80 -2.22
C PRO A 222 -24.60 6.85 -3.75
N ASN A 223 -24.35 8.02 -4.37
CA ASN A 223 -24.35 8.22 -5.81
C ASN A 223 -22.95 8.27 -6.42
N ALA A 224 -21.91 8.09 -5.60
CA ALA A 224 -20.54 8.04 -6.08
C ALA A 224 -20.38 6.89 -7.10
N VAL A 225 -19.71 7.19 -8.21
CA VAL A 225 -19.41 6.22 -9.28
C VAL A 225 -17.93 5.84 -9.24
N PRO A 226 -17.57 4.60 -9.62
CA PRO A 226 -16.19 4.18 -9.64
C PRO A 226 -15.43 4.88 -10.76
N VAL A 227 -14.18 5.24 -10.49
CA VAL A 227 -13.25 5.66 -11.53
C VAL A 227 -12.70 4.40 -12.21
N VAL A 228 -13.37 3.95 -13.26
CA VAL A 228 -12.95 2.76 -14.01
C VAL A 228 -11.88 3.12 -15.03
N MET A 229 -10.78 2.37 -15.00
CA MET A 229 -9.67 2.52 -15.93
C MET A 229 -9.53 1.27 -16.78
N ASP A 230 -9.88 1.38 -18.06
CA ASP A 230 -9.79 0.27 -19.01
C ASP A 230 -8.42 0.22 -19.70
N LEU A 231 -7.43 -0.32 -18.99
CA LEU A 231 -6.11 -0.57 -19.56
C LEU A 231 -5.51 -1.88 -19.05
N ASN A 232 -4.80 -2.56 -19.95
CA ASN A 232 -4.08 -3.78 -19.64
C ASN A 232 -2.59 -3.52 -19.53
N ILE A 233 -2.01 -3.87 -18.39
CA ILE A 233 -0.56 -3.94 -18.22
C ILE A 233 -0.12 -5.37 -18.50
N VAL A 234 0.72 -5.53 -19.51
CA VAL A 234 1.35 -6.81 -19.83
C VAL A 234 2.71 -6.87 -19.14
N ARG A 235 2.98 -7.97 -18.47
CA ARG A 235 4.28 -8.28 -17.88
C ARG A 235 4.87 -9.48 -18.58
N GLU A 236 5.98 -9.21 -19.26
CA GLU A 236 6.78 -10.22 -19.92
C GLU A 236 7.43 -11.12 -18.87
N VAL A 237 7.26 -12.42 -19.07
CA VAL A 237 7.83 -13.44 -18.17
C VAL A 237 9.05 -14.03 -18.83
N LYS A 238 10.16 -14.16 -18.11
CA LYS A 238 11.33 -14.91 -18.61
C LYS A 238 11.03 -16.40 -18.46
N GLY A 239 10.89 -17.13 -19.57
CA GLY A 239 10.60 -18.58 -19.56
C GLY A 239 9.59 -19.03 -20.63
N SER A 240 9.08 -20.25 -20.50
CA SER A 240 8.10 -20.86 -21.43
C SER A 240 6.65 -20.49 -21.14
N MET A 241 6.34 -20.04 -19.92
CA MET A 241 4.99 -19.63 -19.55
C MET A 241 4.54 -18.39 -20.33
N PRO A 242 3.24 -18.25 -20.65
CA PRO A 242 2.68 -17.04 -21.27
C PRO A 242 2.98 -15.78 -20.44
N ASP A 243 2.84 -14.61 -21.05
CA ASP A 243 2.96 -13.34 -20.34
C ASP A 243 1.76 -13.09 -19.44
N VAL A 244 2.02 -12.35 -18.36
CA VAL A 244 0.99 -12.04 -17.37
C VAL A 244 0.25 -10.78 -17.78
N VAL A 245 -1.08 -10.82 -17.74
CA VAL A 245 -1.92 -9.64 -17.99
C VAL A 245 -2.53 -9.19 -16.68
N TYR A 246 -2.35 -7.91 -16.37
CA TYR A 246 -3.05 -7.22 -15.31
C TYR A 246 -4.04 -6.22 -15.92
N PRO A 247 -5.35 -6.46 -15.82
CA PRO A 247 -6.34 -5.55 -16.34
C PRO A 247 -6.80 -4.57 -15.26
N HIS A 248 -6.64 -3.27 -15.46
CA HIS A 248 -7.10 -2.27 -14.48
C HIS A 248 -8.62 -2.24 -14.37
N LYS A 249 -9.36 -2.54 -15.44
CA LYS A 249 -10.83 -2.46 -15.48
C LYS A 249 -11.47 -3.24 -14.32
N GLN A 250 -11.22 -4.55 -14.26
CA GLN A 250 -11.80 -5.42 -13.25
C GLN A 250 -11.32 -5.11 -11.82
N HIS A 251 -10.18 -4.43 -11.66
CA HIS A 251 -9.71 -4.00 -10.35
C HIS A 251 -10.35 -2.68 -9.93
N THR A 252 -10.48 -1.73 -10.87
CA THR A 252 -11.01 -0.37 -10.63
C THR A 252 -12.54 -0.28 -10.66
N GLU A 253 -13.22 -1.33 -11.12
CA GLU A 253 -14.67 -1.48 -11.01
C GLU A 253 -15.14 -1.65 -9.56
N TRP A 254 -14.25 -1.93 -8.61
CA TRP A 254 -14.57 -2.05 -7.18
C TRP A 254 -13.51 -1.43 -6.26
N LEU A 255 -12.24 -1.40 -6.65
CA LEU A 255 -11.16 -0.84 -5.84
C LEU A 255 -10.78 0.58 -6.28
N ASP A 256 -10.30 1.36 -5.33
CA ASP A 256 -9.74 2.67 -5.57
C ASP A 256 -8.24 2.59 -5.89
N CYS A 257 -7.71 3.60 -6.59
CA CYS A 257 -6.29 3.72 -6.92
C CYS A 257 -5.38 3.59 -5.69
N SER A 258 -5.82 4.12 -4.54
CA SER A 258 -5.09 4.09 -3.27
C SER A 258 -4.96 2.69 -2.66
N ASN A 259 -5.82 1.74 -3.05
CA ASN A 259 -5.67 0.35 -2.61
C ASN A 259 -4.40 -0.31 -3.18
N CYS A 260 -3.85 0.22 -4.27
CA CYS A 260 -2.70 -0.34 -4.97
C CYS A 260 -1.47 0.58 -4.94
N HIS A 261 -1.67 1.88 -5.12
CA HIS A 261 -0.61 2.86 -5.29
C HIS A 261 -0.47 3.81 -4.10
N PRO A 262 0.76 4.22 -3.74
CA PRO A 262 2.05 3.73 -4.26
C PRO A 262 2.60 2.51 -3.50
N ALA A 263 1.91 2.06 -2.46
CA ALA A 263 2.45 1.13 -1.47
C ALA A 263 2.76 -0.27 -2.05
N ILE A 264 1.83 -0.84 -2.82
CA ILE A 264 2.01 -2.18 -3.42
C ILE A 264 2.74 -2.05 -4.75
N PHE A 265 2.29 -1.10 -5.57
CA PHE A 265 2.85 -0.82 -6.88
C PHE A 265 3.22 0.66 -6.99
N VAL A 266 4.36 0.96 -7.60
CA VAL A 266 4.73 2.32 -7.97
C VAL A 266 4.11 2.62 -9.35
N PRO A 267 3.38 3.72 -9.56
CA PRO A 267 2.76 4.04 -10.85
C PRO A 267 3.78 4.56 -11.88
N GLN A 268 4.87 3.80 -12.07
CA GLN A 268 5.97 4.12 -12.96
C GLN A 268 6.41 2.86 -13.72
N LYS A 269 6.62 3.03 -15.04
CA LYS A 269 7.12 1.95 -15.90
C LYS A 269 8.47 1.44 -15.40
N GLY A 270 8.61 0.13 -15.27
CA GLY A 270 9.86 -0.51 -14.84
C GLY A 270 10.16 -0.45 -13.33
N ALA A 271 9.42 0.35 -12.54
CA ALA A 271 9.70 0.51 -11.10
C ALA A 271 9.25 -0.67 -10.22
N ASN A 272 8.53 -1.64 -10.79
CA ASN A 272 7.93 -2.75 -10.05
C ASN A 272 8.56 -4.09 -10.41
N SER A 273 9.46 -4.56 -9.56
CA SER A 273 9.99 -5.93 -9.61
C SER A 273 8.97 -6.89 -8.98
N ILE A 274 8.49 -7.85 -9.77
CA ILE A 274 7.54 -8.88 -9.34
C ILE A 274 8.15 -10.24 -9.68
N SER A 275 8.14 -11.16 -8.71
CA SER A 275 8.56 -12.54 -8.89
C SER A 275 7.54 -13.48 -8.27
N MET A 276 7.51 -14.75 -8.71
CA MET A 276 6.64 -15.75 -8.10
C MET A 276 6.96 -15.96 -6.61
N ALA A 277 8.24 -15.88 -6.23
CA ALA A 277 8.64 -15.94 -4.82
C ALA A 277 8.04 -14.79 -4.00
N ALA A 278 8.10 -13.55 -4.51
CA ALA A 278 7.49 -12.40 -3.83
C ALA A 278 5.96 -12.56 -3.72
N ILE A 279 5.32 -13.09 -4.76
CA ILE A 279 3.87 -13.36 -4.75
C ILE A 279 3.54 -14.36 -3.64
N LEU A 280 4.24 -15.50 -3.56
CA LEU A 280 4.02 -16.53 -2.54
C LEU A 280 4.28 -16.03 -1.11
N LEU A 281 5.12 -15.00 -0.97
CA LEU A 281 5.41 -14.32 0.30
C LEU A 281 4.37 -13.24 0.67
N GLY A 282 3.27 -13.08 -0.06
CA GLY A 282 2.27 -12.07 0.28
C GLY A 282 2.54 -10.68 -0.31
N GLN A 283 3.50 -10.54 -1.20
CA GLN A 283 3.88 -9.25 -1.77
C GLN A 283 3.33 -9.06 -3.19
N LYS A 284 3.24 -7.80 -3.64
CA LYS A 284 2.78 -7.44 -4.99
C LYS A 284 1.40 -8.06 -5.27
N CYS A 285 1.25 -8.88 -6.30
CA CYS A 285 -0.02 -9.55 -6.61
C CYS A 285 -0.51 -10.43 -5.45
N GLY A 286 0.41 -10.98 -4.64
CA GLY A 286 0.07 -11.80 -3.48
C GLY A 286 -0.65 -11.04 -2.36
N VAL A 287 -0.61 -9.71 -2.32
CA VAL A 287 -1.38 -8.97 -1.31
C VAL A 287 -2.87 -9.33 -1.39
N CYS A 288 -3.36 -9.59 -2.61
CA CYS A 288 -4.75 -9.95 -2.88
C CYS A 288 -4.92 -11.41 -3.32
N HIS A 289 -4.12 -11.92 -4.26
CA HIS A 289 -4.26 -13.29 -4.77
C HIS A 289 -3.84 -14.32 -3.73
N GLY A 290 -4.71 -15.29 -3.44
CA GLY A 290 -4.52 -16.28 -2.36
C GLY A 290 -5.33 -15.96 -1.09
N LYS A 291 -5.57 -14.67 -0.82
CA LYS A 291 -6.34 -14.19 0.33
C LYS A 291 -7.74 -13.73 -0.04
N VAL A 292 -7.84 -12.77 -0.94
CA VAL A 292 -9.09 -12.07 -1.30
C VAL A 292 -9.51 -12.45 -2.72
N ALA A 293 -8.55 -12.53 -3.64
CA ALA A 293 -8.77 -12.97 -5.02
C ALA A 293 -8.36 -14.45 -5.19
N PHE A 294 -8.60 -15.01 -6.37
CA PHE A 294 -8.34 -16.43 -6.68
C PHE A 294 -6.94 -16.92 -6.24
N PRO A 295 -6.81 -18.21 -5.89
CA PRO A 295 -5.55 -18.79 -5.41
C PRO A 295 -4.48 -18.81 -6.49
N VAL A 296 -3.22 -18.66 -6.07
CA VAL A 296 -2.06 -18.60 -6.98
C VAL A 296 -1.74 -19.92 -7.69
N SER A 297 -2.43 -21.00 -7.34
CA SER A 297 -2.34 -22.29 -8.05
C SER A 297 -2.90 -22.24 -9.46
N GLU A 298 -3.76 -21.26 -9.77
CA GLU A 298 -4.43 -21.12 -11.07
C GLU A 298 -3.56 -20.33 -12.06
N CYS A 299 -2.45 -20.91 -12.48
CA CYS A 299 -1.42 -20.22 -13.27
C CYS A 299 -1.97 -19.51 -14.51
N ARG A 300 -2.92 -20.12 -15.22
CA ARG A 300 -3.44 -19.60 -16.50
C ARG A 300 -4.35 -18.38 -16.37
N ILE A 301 -4.86 -18.08 -15.18
CA ILE A 301 -5.65 -16.87 -14.96
C ILE A 301 -4.74 -15.63 -15.03
N CYS A 302 -3.53 -15.73 -14.48
CA CYS A 302 -2.51 -14.69 -14.59
C CYS A 302 -1.79 -14.74 -15.95
N HIS A 303 -1.29 -15.92 -16.33
CA HIS A 303 -0.53 -16.16 -17.57
C HIS A 303 -1.46 -16.36 -18.77
N SER A 304 -2.17 -15.29 -19.14
CA SER A 304 -3.25 -15.32 -20.13
C SER A 304 -2.83 -14.83 -21.51
N LYS A 305 -1.73 -14.07 -21.64
CA LYS A 305 -1.27 -13.58 -22.95
C LYS A 305 -0.21 -14.51 -23.53
N LYS A 306 -0.56 -15.21 -24.61
CA LYS A 306 0.39 -16.05 -25.37
C LYS A 306 1.57 -15.21 -25.84
N LYS A 307 2.77 -15.80 -25.76
CA LYS A 307 3.97 -15.21 -26.32
C LYS A 307 3.94 -15.28 -27.85
N PRO A 308 4.47 -14.27 -28.54
CA PRO A 308 4.72 -14.40 -29.97
C PRO A 308 5.67 -15.59 -30.19
N MET A 309 5.33 -16.48 -31.11
CA MET A 309 6.23 -17.55 -31.50
C MET A 309 7.52 -16.93 -32.05
N PRO A 310 8.71 -17.43 -31.69
CA PRO A 310 9.92 -17.04 -32.39
C PRO A 310 9.69 -17.34 -33.86
N VAL A 311 9.84 -16.32 -34.72
CA VAL A 311 9.75 -16.49 -36.16
C VAL A 311 10.76 -17.56 -36.53
N ALA A 312 10.29 -18.72 -36.97
CA ALA A 312 11.18 -19.74 -37.53
C ALA A 312 11.99 -19.06 -38.62
N ALA A 313 13.31 -19.08 -38.50
CA ALA A 313 14.20 -18.60 -39.55
C ALA A 313 13.72 -19.23 -40.86
N GLN A 314 13.21 -18.39 -41.76
CA GLN A 314 12.80 -18.82 -43.09
C GLN A 314 14.02 -19.50 -43.70
N ALA A 315 13.89 -20.80 -43.99
CA ALA A 315 14.93 -21.55 -44.66
C ALA A 315 15.25 -20.82 -45.97
N ALA A 316 16.50 -20.39 -46.12
CA ALA A 316 16.98 -19.82 -47.37
C ALA A 316 16.80 -20.86 -48.49
N PRO A 317 16.28 -20.48 -49.66
CA PRO A 317 16.21 -21.41 -50.79
C PRO A 317 17.61 -21.81 -51.22
N ASN A 318 17.80 -23.12 -51.42
CA ASN A 318 19.01 -23.75 -51.96
C ASN A 318 19.32 -23.28 -53.38
#